data_AF-V4HJV9-F1
#
_entry.id   AF-V4HJV9-F1
#
_cell.length_a   1.000
_cell.length_b   1.000
_cell.length_c   1.000
_cell.angle_alpha   90.00
_cell.angle_beta   90.00
_cell.angle_gamma   90.00
#
_symmetry.space_group_name_H-M   'P 1'
#
loop_
_entity.id
_entity.type
_entity.pdbx_description
1 polymer ?
#
loop_
_entity_poly.entity_id
_entity_poly.type
_entity_poly.pdbx_seq_one_letter_code
_entity_poly.pdbx_strand_id
1 'polypeptide(L)'
;MRHGFTSRAGALFGVEPGEWDRYLSEYLVSEFVRQADYADRLFPDAVNTLRVVTLNDDADGPFVAGAVHRVGTAASAPVDNWSRGGLSVEIAGDGTLSDGARWSSAGELRWFDAHPDTGDPLAGVEMPGWPAVRERILWMAAALPSLPHIGWDVVLTDEGDGENDPGFVVIERNSHPGVETLQVHRPLLDDPRVRRFYERHGHA
;
A
#
# COMPACT_ATOMS: atom_id res chain seq x y z
N MET A 1 16.17 -11.20 20.74
CA MET A 1 15.75 -10.11 21.65
C MET A 1 14.43 -9.59 21.09
N ARG A 2 13.30 -9.98 21.69
CA ARG A 2 11.96 -9.59 21.24
C ARG A 2 11.68 -8.19 21.80
N HIS A 3 11.79 -7.18 20.96
CA HIS A 3 11.37 -5.82 21.30
C HIS A 3 10.02 -5.55 20.66
N GLY A 4 8.99 -5.63 21.48
CA GLY A 4 7.64 -5.19 21.16
C GLY A 4 6.87 -5.15 22.48
N PHE A 5 6.09 -4.09 22.68
CA PHE A 5 5.28 -3.75 23.85
C PHE A 5 5.90 -2.79 24.88
N THR A 6 5.55 -1.52 24.72
CA THR A 6 5.44 -0.58 25.83
C THR A 6 4.14 -0.88 26.59
N SER A 7 4.21 -0.83 27.92
CA SER A 7 3.24 -1.33 28.90
C SER A 7 1.84 -0.68 28.91
N ARG A 8 1.49 0.15 27.92
CA ARG A 8 0.21 0.91 27.90
C ARG A 8 -0.94 0.24 27.14
N ALA A 9 -0.70 -0.82 26.36
CA ALA A 9 -1.75 -1.44 25.54
C ALA A 9 -2.64 -2.46 26.28
N GLY A 10 -2.19 -3.03 27.40
CA GLY A 10 -2.92 -4.11 28.08
C GLY A 10 -4.27 -3.70 28.68
N ALA A 11 -4.41 -2.47 29.17
CA ALA A 11 -5.65 -2.04 29.82
C ALA A 11 -6.88 -2.07 28.89
N LEU A 12 -6.69 -2.03 27.57
CA LEU A 12 -7.77 -2.04 26.57
C LEU A 12 -8.55 -3.35 26.49
N PHE A 13 -7.96 -4.47 26.91
CA PHE A 13 -8.57 -5.80 26.78
C PHE A 13 -9.02 -6.41 28.11
N GLY A 14 -8.94 -5.66 29.21
CA GLY A 14 -9.43 -6.10 30.52
C GLY A 14 -8.72 -7.33 31.09
N VAL A 15 -7.48 -7.62 30.66
CA VAL A 15 -6.68 -8.72 31.23
C VAL A 15 -5.64 -8.18 32.23
N GLU A 16 -5.36 -8.98 33.25
CA GLU A 16 -4.53 -8.57 34.38
C GLU A 16 -3.05 -8.47 33.98
N PRO A 17 -2.30 -7.46 34.49
CA PRO A 17 -0.85 -7.36 34.28
C PRO A 17 -0.12 -8.64 34.70
N GLY A 18 0.39 -9.40 33.72
CA GLY A 18 1.17 -10.63 33.93
C GLY A 18 0.65 -11.87 33.21
N GLU A 19 -0.60 -11.87 32.73
CA GLU A 19 -1.15 -12.97 31.91
C GLU A 19 -0.91 -12.80 30.40
N TRP A 20 -0.48 -11.60 29.99
CA TRP A 20 -0.27 -11.18 28.59
C TRP A 20 0.71 -12.06 27.81
N ASP A 21 1.80 -12.47 28.44
CA ASP A 21 2.89 -13.21 27.78
C ASP A 21 2.43 -14.56 27.23
N ARG A 22 1.34 -15.12 27.77
CA ARG A 22 0.77 -16.41 27.34
C ARG A 22 -0.19 -16.28 26.15
N TYR A 23 -0.80 -15.11 25.95
CA TYR A 23 -1.83 -14.90 24.92
C TYR A 23 -1.37 -14.04 23.74
N LEU A 24 -0.35 -13.19 23.93
CA LEU A 24 0.09 -12.22 22.92
C LEU A 24 1.37 -12.63 22.16
N SER A 25 1.78 -13.91 22.21
CA SER A 25 3.02 -14.36 21.57
C SER A 25 3.03 -14.26 20.03
N GLU A 26 1.88 -14.04 19.42
CA GLU A 26 1.67 -13.94 17.96
C GLU A 26 0.90 -12.66 17.54
N TYR A 27 0.76 -11.68 18.43
CA TYR A 27 0.02 -10.46 18.15
C TYR A 27 0.96 -9.26 18.05
N LEU A 28 0.70 -8.39 17.07
CA LEU A 28 1.26 -7.04 16.99
C LEU A 28 0.14 -6.06 17.29
N VAL A 29 0.33 -5.17 18.27
CA VAL A 29 -0.58 -4.04 18.51
C VAL A 29 0.16 -2.78 18.09
N SER A 30 -0.43 -2.04 17.15
CA SER A 30 0.02 -0.73 16.72
C SER A 30 -1.00 0.33 17.12
N GLU A 31 -0.63 1.60 16.97
CA GLU A 31 -1.61 2.67 16.98
C GLU A 31 -2.62 2.52 15.84
N PHE A 32 -3.82 3.09 16.03
CA PHE A 32 -4.82 3.17 14.99
C PHE A 32 -4.48 4.33 14.05
N VAL A 33 -4.22 4.01 12.78
CA VAL A 33 -3.88 5.00 11.76
C VAL A 33 -5.17 5.61 11.21
N ARG A 34 -5.25 6.94 11.21
CA ARG A 34 -6.32 7.68 10.52
C ARG A 34 -5.83 8.04 9.14
N GLN A 35 -6.58 7.63 8.12
CA GLN A 35 -6.25 8.01 6.74
C GLN A 35 -6.58 9.48 6.49
N ALA A 36 -5.97 10.06 5.46
CA ALA A 36 -6.19 11.45 5.05
C ALA A 36 -7.63 11.68 4.56
N ASP A 37 -8.12 12.91 4.69
CA ASP A 37 -9.42 13.37 4.18
C ASP A 37 -9.61 13.02 2.69
N TYR A 38 -8.52 13.09 1.91
CA TYR A 38 -8.49 12.65 0.51
C TYR A 38 -8.90 11.17 0.34
N ALA A 39 -8.33 10.28 1.16
CA ALA A 39 -8.63 8.86 1.10
C ALA A 39 -10.04 8.56 1.66
N ASP A 40 -10.47 9.29 2.69
CA ASP A 40 -11.83 9.18 3.23
C ASP A 40 -12.91 9.56 2.20
N ARG A 41 -12.62 10.52 1.31
CA ARG A 41 -13.53 10.87 0.20
C ARG A 41 -13.69 9.72 -0.80
N LEU A 42 -12.62 8.97 -1.07
CA LEU A 42 -12.70 7.80 -1.94
C LEU A 42 -13.61 6.74 -1.31
N PHE A 43 -13.31 6.31 -0.08
CA PHE A 43 -14.15 5.40 0.66
C PHE A 43 -13.82 5.37 2.18
N PRO A 44 -14.68 5.87 3.08
CA PRO A 44 -14.34 6.04 4.49
C PRO A 44 -14.47 4.76 5.33
N ASP A 45 -15.21 3.76 4.85
CA ASP A 45 -15.48 2.52 5.61
C ASP A 45 -14.39 1.45 5.43
N ALA A 46 -13.28 1.78 4.75
CA ALA A 46 -12.08 0.96 4.69
C ALA A 46 -10.84 1.84 4.72
N VAL A 47 -9.71 1.26 5.17
CA VAL A 47 -8.40 1.90 5.03
C VAL A 47 -7.92 1.73 3.60
N ASN A 48 -7.88 2.82 2.83
CA ASN A 48 -7.44 2.84 1.45
C ASN A 48 -5.93 3.01 1.43
N THR A 49 -5.22 1.94 1.08
CA THR A 49 -3.75 1.94 1.09
C THR A 49 -3.16 2.17 -0.30
N LEU A 50 -1.91 2.59 -0.34
CA LEU A 50 -1.06 2.52 -1.52
C LEU A 50 -0.25 1.23 -1.44
N ARG A 51 -0.24 0.47 -2.55
CA ARG A 51 0.72 -0.61 -2.79
C ARG A 51 1.80 -0.06 -3.71
N VAL A 52 2.99 0.16 -3.19
CA VAL A 52 4.16 0.58 -3.99
C VAL A 52 5.13 -0.58 -4.04
N VAL A 53 5.52 -1.04 -5.23
CA VAL A 53 6.55 -2.08 -5.39
C VAL A 53 7.86 -1.45 -5.82
N THR A 54 8.89 -1.65 -5.01
CA THR A 54 10.25 -1.22 -5.30
C THR A 54 11.13 -2.41 -5.64
N LEU A 55 12.00 -2.22 -6.64
CA LEU A 55 13.07 -3.15 -6.99
C LEU A 55 14.42 -2.45 -6.83
N ASN A 56 15.44 -3.18 -6.38
CA ASN A 56 16.80 -2.68 -6.25
C ASN A 56 17.76 -3.58 -7.03
N ASP A 57 18.35 -3.07 -8.11
CA ASP A 57 19.23 -3.81 -9.02
C ASP A 57 20.73 -3.56 -8.74
N ASP A 58 21.07 -3.12 -7.51
CA ASP A 58 22.39 -2.79 -6.94
C ASP A 58 23.24 -1.73 -7.68
N ALA A 59 23.19 -1.68 -9.01
CA ALA A 59 23.96 -0.78 -9.86
C ALA A 59 23.33 0.62 -9.96
N ASP A 60 22.00 0.69 -10.04
CA ASP A 60 21.24 1.93 -10.30
C ASP A 60 20.49 2.44 -9.05
N GLY A 61 20.59 1.73 -7.93
CA GLY A 61 19.78 1.95 -6.73
C GLY A 61 18.32 1.47 -6.88
N PRO A 62 17.50 1.66 -5.84
CA PRO A 62 16.10 1.26 -5.88
C PRO A 62 15.28 2.16 -6.80
N PHE A 63 14.27 1.58 -7.44
CA PHE A 63 13.25 2.29 -8.22
C PHE A 63 11.87 1.70 -7.98
N VAL A 64 10.82 2.48 -8.26
CA VAL A 64 9.43 2.00 -8.22
C VAL A 64 9.14 1.25 -9.51
N ALA A 65 8.85 -0.04 -9.41
CA ALA A 65 8.42 -0.89 -10.53
C ALA A 65 6.95 -0.66 -10.89
N GLY A 66 6.13 -0.36 -9.89
CA GLY A 66 4.73 0.03 -10.08
C GLY A 66 4.10 0.44 -8.76
N ALA A 67 3.03 1.21 -8.85
CA ALA A 67 2.27 1.68 -7.69
C ALA A 67 0.78 1.68 -8.02
N VAL A 68 -0.04 1.24 -7.07
CA VAL A 68 -1.50 1.33 -7.15
C VAL A 68 -2.07 1.85 -5.84
N HIS A 69 -3.14 2.62 -5.92
CA HIS A 69 -4.03 2.88 -4.81
C HIS A 69 -5.04 1.73 -4.73
N ARG A 70 -5.03 1.02 -3.61
CA ARG A 70 -6.08 0.07 -3.25
C ARG A 70 -7.18 0.84 -2.53
N VAL A 71 -8.37 0.81 -3.09
CA VAL A 71 -9.53 1.57 -2.57
C VAL A 71 -10.60 0.57 -2.19
N GLY A 72 -11.10 0.65 -0.96
CA GLY A 72 -12.18 -0.21 -0.48
C GLY A 72 -13.50 0.12 -1.14
N THR A 73 -14.44 -0.80 -1.07
CA THR A 73 -15.83 -0.62 -1.50
C THR A 73 -16.76 -1.17 -0.43
N ALA A 74 -18.06 -0.94 -0.55
CA ALA A 74 -19.06 -1.56 0.32
C ALA A 74 -18.98 -3.09 0.32
N ALA A 75 -18.45 -3.70 -0.75
CA ALA A 75 -18.27 -5.16 -0.84
C ALA A 75 -17.01 -5.67 -0.12
N SER A 76 -15.97 -4.83 0.03
CA SER A 76 -14.69 -5.22 0.61
C SER A 76 -14.50 -4.73 2.05
N ALA A 77 -15.29 -3.77 2.52
CA ALA A 77 -15.20 -3.19 3.85
C ALA A 77 -15.10 -4.27 4.96
N PRO A 78 -14.26 -4.05 5.99
CA PRO A 78 -13.50 -2.83 6.27
C PRO A 78 -12.11 -2.78 5.62
N VAL A 79 -11.84 -3.62 4.60
CA VAL A 79 -10.54 -3.70 3.93
C VAL A 79 -10.61 -3.23 2.48
N ASP A 80 -9.48 -2.82 1.92
CA ASP A 80 -9.33 -2.38 0.53
C ASP A 80 -8.93 -3.51 -0.45
N ASN A 81 -8.98 -4.76 0.02
CA ASN A 81 -8.45 -5.90 -0.71
C ASN A 81 -9.20 -6.14 -2.03
N TRP A 82 -8.47 -6.06 -3.15
CA TRP A 82 -8.96 -6.28 -4.51
C TRP A 82 -9.70 -7.60 -4.69
N SER A 83 -9.17 -8.69 -4.11
CA SER A 83 -9.80 -10.02 -4.17
C SER A 83 -11.14 -10.11 -3.41
N ARG A 84 -11.41 -9.16 -2.53
CA ARG A 84 -12.66 -9.03 -1.77
C ARG A 84 -13.60 -7.98 -2.37
N GLY A 85 -13.31 -7.49 -3.57
CA GLY A 85 -14.12 -6.48 -4.26
C GLY A 85 -13.67 -5.04 -4.05
N GLY A 86 -12.46 -4.82 -3.52
CA GLY A 86 -11.80 -3.51 -3.59
C GLY A 86 -11.43 -3.15 -5.04
N LEU A 87 -11.01 -1.92 -5.25
CA LEU A 87 -10.48 -1.41 -6.51
C LEU A 87 -8.95 -1.39 -6.48
N SER A 88 -8.34 -1.61 -7.63
CA SER A 88 -6.95 -1.27 -7.90
C SER A 88 -6.90 -0.10 -8.86
N VAL A 89 -6.27 1.01 -8.48
CA VAL A 89 -6.14 2.21 -9.30
C VAL A 89 -4.65 2.47 -9.53
N GLU A 90 -4.15 2.48 -10.77
CA GLU A 90 -2.73 2.75 -11.03
C GLU A 90 -2.38 4.17 -10.63
N ILE A 91 -1.21 4.34 -10.00
CA ILE A 91 -0.60 5.63 -9.74
C ILE A 91 0.52 5.80 -10.76
N ALA A 92 0.33 6.73 -11.69
CA ALA A 92 1.32 7.05 -12.70
C ALA A 92 2.60 7.65 -12.08
N GLY A 93 3.65 7.76 -12.88
CA GLY A 93 4.94 8.28 -12.41
C GLY A 93 4.88 9.69 -11.80
N ASP A 94 3.96 10.52 -12.30
CA ASP A 94 3.69 11.88 -11.81
C ASP A 94 2.71 11.94 -10.63
N GLY A 95 1.97 10.87 -10.36
CA GLY A 95 0.96 10.81 -9.30
C GLY A 95 -0.48 10.79 -9.79
N THR A 96 -0.69 10.88 -11.11
CA THR A 96 -2.03 10.81 -11.71
C THR A 96 -2.62 9.41 -11.53
N LEU A 97 -3.87 9.35 -11.08
CA LEU A 97 -4.63 8.11 -10.97
C LEU A 97 -5.26 7.68 -12.30
N SER A 98 -5.28 6.37 -12.54
CA SER A 98 -6.00 5.74 -13.67
C SER A 98 -7.48 5.48 -13.33
N ASP A 99 -8.18 4.80 -14.24
CA ASP A 99 -9.43 4.11 -13.92
C ASP A 99 -9.19 3.01 -12.86
N GLY A 100 -10.16 2.79 -11.98
CA GLY A 100 -10.15 1.72 -11.00
C GLY A 100 -10.57 0.38 -11.61
N ALA A 101 -9.76 -0.64 -11.43
CA ALA A 101 -10.01 -2.02 -11.85
C ALA A 101 -10.57 -2.85 -10.69
N ARG A 102 -11.62 -3.64 -10.93
CA ARG A 102 -12.19 -4.59 -9.95
C ARG A 102 -12.73 -5.85 -10.62
N TRP A 103 -12.54 -7.00 -9.98
CA TRP A 103 -13.26 -8.21 -10.35
C TRP A 103 -14.71 -8.18 -9.85
N SER A 104 -15.65 -8.44 -10.75
CA SER A 104 -17.05 -8.65 -10.40
C SER A 104 -17.23 -10.00 -9.70
N SER A 105 -18.35 -10.19 -8.99
CA SER A 105 -18.72 -11.49 -8.42
C SER A 105 -18.92 -12.58 -9.47
N ALA A 106 -19.05 -12.22 -10.75
CA ALA A 106 -19.14 -13.14 -11.88
C ALA A 106 -17.76 -13.47 -12.49
N GLY A 107 -16.67 -12.96 -11.94
CA GLY A 107 -15.32 -13.18 -12.46
C GLY A 107 -14.98 -12.35 -13.69
N GLU A 108 -15.63 -11.19 -13.87
CA GLU A 108 -15.36 -10.25 -14.97
C GLU A 108 -14.55 -9.06 -14.47
N LEU A 109 -13.55 -8.64 -15.25
CA LEU A 109 -12.81 -7.42 -14.95
C LEU A 109 -13.66 -6.21 -15.35
N ARG A 110 -13.87 -5.28 -14.41
CA ARG A 110 -14.61 -4.04 -14.61
C ARG A 110 -13.75 -2.84 -14.29
N TRP A 111 -13.98 -1.76 -15.02
CA TRP A 111 -13.26 -0.50 -14.95
C TRP A 111 -14.20 0.64 -14.56
N PHE A 112 -13.69 1.56 -13.74
CA PHE A 112 -14.46 2.63 -13.13
C PHE A 112 -13.65 3.93 -13.16
N ASP A 113 -14.17 4.97 -13.79
CA ASP A 113 -13.58 6.32 -13.79
C ASP A 113 -13.86 7.09 -12.48
N ALA A 114 -14.89 6.68 -11.75
CA ALA A 114 -15.25 7.17 -10.42
C ALA A 114 -15.57 6.00 -9.47
N HIS A 115 -15.41 6.20 -8.16
CA HIS A 115 -15.66 5.19 -7.15
C HIS A 115 -17.13 4.73 -7.19
N PRO A 116 -17.43 3.42 -7.30
CA PRO A 116 -18.78 2.93 -7.58
C PRO A 116 -19.80 3.18 -6.46
N ASP A 117 -19.35 3.36 -5.21
CA ASP A 117 -20.24 3.57 -4.07
C ASP A 117 -20.34 5.04 -3.64
N THR A 118 -19.29 5.84 -3.84
CA THR A 118 -19.22 7.25 -3.38
C THR A 118 -19.34 8.25 -4.53
N GLY A 119 -19.04 7.83 -5.76
CA GLY A 119 -19.00 8.69 -6.93
C GLY A 119 -17.79 9.62 -6.99
N ASP A 120 -16.84 9.52 -6.06
CA ASP A 120 -15.63 10.35 -6.06
C ASP A 120 -14.76 10.00 -7.28
N PRO A 121 -14.21 10.99 -8.02
CA PRO A 121 -13.42 10.71 -9.21
C PRO A 121 -12.16 9.89 -8.88
N LEU A 122 -11.81 8.98 -9.78
CA LEU A 122 -10.56 8.22 -9.75
C LEU A 122 -9.65 8.69 -10.88
N ALA A 123 -10.13 8.59 -12.12
CA ALA A 123 -9.33 8.85 -13.30
C ALA A 123 -8.91 10.33 -13.42
N GLY A 124 -7.63 10.57 -13.64
CA GLY A 124 -7.07 11.90 -13.80
C GLY A 124 -6.92 12.70 -12.49
N VAL A 125 -7.19 12.09 -11.34
CA VAL A 125 -6.97 12.73 -10.04
C VAL A 125 -5.49 12.68 -9.69
N GLU A 126 -4.94 13.82 -9.27
CA GLU A 126 -3.57 13.90 -8.74
C GLU A 126 -3.55 13.43 -7.29
N MET A 127 -2.76 12.40 -7.00
CA MET A 127 -2.61 11.92 -5.63
C MET A 127 -1.80 12.92 -4.77
N PRO A 128 -2.34 13.40 -3.64
CA PRO A 128 -1.65 14.35 -2.78
C PRO A 128 -0.29 13.84 -2.29
N GLY A 129 0.74 14.68 -2.38
CA GLY A 129 2.06 14.40 -1.81
C GLY A 129 2.85 13.27 -2.49
N TRP A 130 2.41 12.75 -3.63
CA TRP A 130 3.04 11.57 -4.27
C TRP A 130 4.56 11.70 -4.47
N PRO A 131 5.13 12.81 -4.98
CA PRO A 131 6.57 12.92 -5.17
C PRO A 131 7.36 12.65 -3.88
N ALA A 132 6.90 13.19 -2.75
CA ALA A 132 7.54 13.03 -1.45
C ALA A 132 7.33 11.61 -0.87
N VAL A 133 6.13 11.02 -1.02
CA VAL A 133 5.88 9.61 -0.66
C VAL A 133 6.83 8.68 -1.41
N ARG A 134 6.91 8.86 -2.74
CA ARG A 134 7.78 8.07 -3.62
C ARG A 134 9.24 8.20 -3.22
N GLU A 135 9.72 9.42 -2.99
CA GLU A 135 11.10 9.66 -2.55
C GLU A 135 11.39 8.96 -1.23
N ARG A 136 10.50 9.08 -0.24
CA ARG A 136 10.68 8.49 1.09
C ARG A 136 10.66 6.96 1.04
N ILE A 137 9.80 6.35 0.23
CA ILE A 137 9.79 4.90 0.01
C ILE A 137 11.10 4.43 -0.63
N LEU A 138 11.61 5.14 -1.65
CA LEU A 138 12.88 4.80 -2.28
C LEU A 138 14.06 4.94 -1.31
N TRP A 139 14.05 5.98 -0.46
CA TRP A 139 15.04 6.14 0.61
C TRP A 139 15.00 4.98 1.61
N MET A 140 13.79 4.55 2.04
CA MET A 140 13.64 3.39 2.91
C MET A 140 14.08 2.08 2.24
N ALA A 141 13.80 1.91 0.94
CA ALA A 141 14.23 0.74 0.17
C ALA A 141 15.77 0.69 0.04
N ALA A 142 16.43 1.84 -0.18
CA ALA A 142 17.88 1.94 -0.26
C ALA A 142 18.57 1.53 1.05
N ALA A 143 17.92 1.77 2.19
CA ALA A 143 18.40 1.37 3.51
C ALA A 143 18.31 -0.16 3.77
N LEU A 144 17.69 -0.93 2.87
CA LEU A 144 17.45 -2.37 2.99
C LEU A 144 18.03 -3.15 1.79
N PRO A 145 19.34 -3.07 1.52
CA PRO A 145 19.94 -3.68 0.32
C PRO A 145 19.77 -5.20 0.25
N SER A 146 19.57 -5.88 1.38
CA SER A 146 19.32 -7.33 1.42
C SER A 146 17.91 -7.74 0.97
N LEU A 147 17.01 -6.77 0.73
CA LEU A 147 15.64 -6.99 0.29
C LEU A 147 15.44 -6.31 -1.07
N PRO A 148 15.86 -6.95 -2.17
CA PRO A 148 15.88 -6.32 -3.50
C PRO A 148 14.50 -6.17 -4.14
N HIS A 149 13.46 -6.79 -3.55
CA HIS A 149 12.08 -6.71 -3.99
C HIS A 149 11.18 -6.50 -2.77
N ILE A 150 10.47 -5.38 -2.73
CA ILE A 150 9.61 -5.01 -1.59
C ILE A 150 8.30 -4.41 -2.11
N GLY A 151 7.18 -4.95 -1.64
CA GLY A 151 5.87 -4.28 -1.68
C GLY A 151 5.63 -3.54 -0.38
N TRP A 152 5.36 -2.25 -0.48
CA TRP A 152 5.07 -1.35 0.63
C TRP A 152 3.56 -1.09 0.67
N ASP A 153 2.94 -1.36 1.81
CA ASP A 153 1.55 -1.01 2.08
C ASP A 153 1.54 0.25 2.94
N VAL A 154 1.05 1.34 2.37
CA VAL A 154 1.17 2.70 2.92
C VAL A 154 -0.21 3.32 3.08
N VAL A 155 -0.44 4.07 4.16
CA VAL A 155 -1.64 4.87 4.37
C VAL A 155 -1.25 6.34 4.37
N LEU A 156 -1.88 7.13 3.50
CA LEU A 156 -1.76 8.59 3.54
C LEU A 156 -2.52 9.13 4.76
N THR A 157 -1.98 10.16 5.41
CA THR A 157 -2.50 10.76 6.64
C THR A 157 -2.37 12.28 6.57
N ASP A 158 -3.26 13.02 7.22
CA ASP A 158 -3.15 14.49 7.31
C ASP A 158 -2.21 14.96 8.45
N GLU A 159 -1.48 14.06 9.10
CA GLU A 159 -0.60 14.36 10.23
C GLU A 159 0.80 14.88 9.83
N GLY A 160 1.09 15.01 8.54
CA GLY A 160 2.38 15.51 8.05
C GLY A 160 2.59 17.01 8.29
N ASP A 161 3.84 17.43 8.47
CA ASP A 161 4.27 18.82 8.71
C ASP A 161 4.68 19.59 7.44
N GLY A 162 4.06 19.28 6.29
CA GLY A 162 4.16 20.04 5.05
C GLY A 162 5.08 19.42 4.01
N GLU A 163 5.79 20.24 3.22
CA GLU A 163 6.51 19.79 2.01
C GLU A 163 7.61 18.73 2.27
N ASN A 164 8.07 18.58 3.52
CA ASN A 164 9.11 17.62 3.91
C ASN A 164 8.59 16.38 4.67
N ASP A 165 7.32 16.37 5.06
CA ASP A 165 6.64 15.18 5.58
C ASP A 165 5.32 15.01 4.83
N PRO A 166 5.28 14.11 3.84
CA PRO A 166 4.08 13.85 3.06
C PRO A 166 2.88 13.35 3.87
N GLY A 167 3.04 13.06 5.17
CA GLY A 167 1.99 12.54 6.01
C GLY A 167 1.61 11.14 5.53
N PHE A 168 2.43 10.13 5.86
CA PHE A 168 2.02 8.74 5.65
C PHE A 168 2.58 7.79 6.70
N VAL A 169 1.92 6.65 6.84
CA VAL A 169 2.36 5.55 7.69
C VAL A 169 2.57 4.29 6.85
N VAL A 170 3.69 3.60 7.04
CA VAL A 170 3.91 2.26 6.47
C VAL A 170 3.26 1.24 7.38
N ILE A 171 2.26 0.52 6.87
CA ILE A 171 1.54 -0.53 7.60
C ILE A 171 2.31 -1.85 7.54
N GLU A 172 2.77 -2.22 6.34
CA GLU A 172 3.44 -3.49 6.11
C GLU A 172 4.51 -3.36 5.00
N ARG A 173 5.52 -4.22 5.08
CA ARG A 173 6.44 -4.52 3.97
C ARG A 173 6.38 -6.00 3.65
N ASN A 174 6.19 -6.34 2.38
CA ASN A 174 6.16 -7.70 1.90
C ASN A 174 7.35 -7.95 0.94
N SER A 175 8.17 -8.97 1.19
CA SER A 175 9.31 -9.32 0.32
C SER A 175 8.93 -10.17 -0.89
N HIS A 176 7.68 -10.65 -0.94
CA HIS A 176 7.08 -11.41 -2.03
C HIS A 176 5.67 -10.87 -2.34
N PRO A 177 5.54 -9.58 -2.71
CA PRO A 177 4.24 -9.01 -2.98
C PRO A 177 3.59 -9.64 -4.20
N GLY A 178 2.28 -9.89 -4.12
CA GLY A 178 1.47 -10.12 -5.31
C GLY A 178 1.54 -8.92 -6.24
N VAL A 179 1.69 -9.19 -7.54
CA VAL A 179 1.83 -8.19 -8.61
C VAL A 179 0.58 -8.10 -9.49
N GLU A 180 -0.45 -8.89 -9.21
CA GLU A 180 -1.67 -9.00 -10.00
C GLU A 180 -2.43 -7.66 -10.03
N THR A 181 -2.49 -6.97 -8.90
CA THR A 181 -3.14 -5.65 -8.80
C THR A 181 -2.42 -4.57 -9.62
N LEU A 182 -1.12 -4.75 -9.89
CA LEU A 182 -0.33 -3.85 -10.74
C LEU A 182 -0.49 -4.23 -12.21
N GLN A 183 -0.39 -5.53 -12.51
CA GLN A 183 -0.36 -6.05 -13.87
C GLN A 183 -1.71 -6.00 -14.59
N VAL A 184 -2.81 -5.80 -13.86
CA VAL A 184 -4.12 -5.52 -14.47
C VAL A 184 -4.11 -4.22 -15.30
N HIS A 185 -3.25 -3.27 -14.95
CA HIS A 185 -3.14 -1.97 -15.61
C HIS A 185 -2.14 -1.99 -16.77
N ARG A 186 -0.97 -2.63 -16.56
CA ARG A 186 0.05 -2.82 -17.60
C ARG A 186 1.00 -3.97 -17.28
N PRO A 187 1.56 -4.66 -18.30
CA PRO A 187 2.61 -5.64 -18.07
C PRO A 187 3.84 -5.02 -17.42
N LEU A 188 4.29 -5.55 -16.28
CA LEU A 188 5.45 -5.02 -15.57
C LEU A 188 6.75 -5.14 -16.38
N LEU A 189 6.86 -6.18 -17.23
CA LEU A 189 8.04 -6.45 -18.05
C LEU A 189 8.18 -5.52 -19.27
N ASP A 190 7.22 -4.62 -19.49
CA ASP A 190 7.34 -3.55 -20.48
C ASP A 190 8.35 -2.48 -20.02
N ASP A 191 8.61 -2.36 -18.71
CA ASP A 191 9.75 -1.59 -18.20
C ASP A 191 11.05 -2.42 -18.30
N PRO A 192 12.03 -2.00 -19.12
CA PRO A 192 13.28 -2.73 -19.28
C PRO A 192 14.07 -2.90 -17.98
N ARG A 193 13.90 -2.00 -17.01
CA ARG A 193 14.55 -2.10 -15.69
C ARG A 193 13.97 -3.24 -14.87
N VAL A 194 12.64 -3.41 -14.90
CA VAL A 194 11.94 -4.51 -14.23
C VAL A 194 12.31 -5.84 -14.87
N ARG A 195 12.30 -5.91 -16.20
CA ARG A 195 12.72 -7.11 -16.94
C ARG A 195 14.14 -7.53 -16.57
N ARG A 196 15.10 -6.60 -16.66
CA ARG A 196 16.50 -6.85 -16.32
C ARG A 196 16.67 -7.30 -14.87
N PHE A 197 15.94 -6.70 -13.93
CA PHE A 197 15.94 -7.12 -12.54
C PHE A 197 15.57 -8.59 -12.41
N TYR A 198 14.44 -9.01 -12.99
CA TYR A 198 13.97 -10.40 -12.88
C TYR A 198 14.87 -11.41 -13.61
N GLU A 199 15.42 -11.04 -14.78
CA GLU A 199 16.40 -11.86 -15.51
C GLU A 199 17.66 -12.15 -14.68
N ARG A 200 18.08 -11.22 -13.82
CA ARG A 200 19.25 -11.37 -12.95
C ARG A 200 18.97 -12.14 -11.66
N HIS A 201 17.81 -11.92 -11.06
CA HIS A 201 17.49 -12.45 -9.72
C HIS A 201 16.76 -13.81 -9.76
N GLY A 202 16.37 -14.30 -10.95
CA GLY A 202 15.87 -15.67 -11.12
C GLY A 202 14.47 -15.91 -10.56
N HIS A 203 13.63 -14.88 -10.44
CA HIS A 203 12.20 -15.04 -10.17
C HIS A 203 11.49 -15.38 -11.49
N ALA A 204 11.51 -16.65 -11.87
CA ALA A 204 10.72 -17.22 -12.95
C ALA A 204 9.78 -18.31 -12.41
#